data_AF-A0AAV2JIJ2-F1
#
_entry.id   AF-A0AAV2JIJ2-F1
#
_cell.length_a   1.000
_cell.length_b   1.000
_cell.length_c   1.000
_cell.angle_alpha   90.00
_cell.angle_beta   90.00
_cell.angle_gamma   90.00
#
_symmetry.space_group_name_H-M   'P 1'
#
loop_
_entity.id
_entity.type
_entity.pdbx_description
1 polymer ?
#
loop_
_entity_poly.entity_id
_entity_poly.type
_entity_poly.pdbx_seq_one_letter_code
_entity_poly.pdbx_strand_id
1 'polypeptide(L)'
;MVDPVADACEQLIRAVKATMDPQTSQIFRLEALKFCEEFKEESPLCLPCGLRLADKANAAVTRHFGFQVLEHVIKFRWNDMPQHEKVELKACTMQLLSHGTHSVLEEESHIKDAISRITVEMIKREWPQNWPDMLKEMEALTSQGETQTELVMLILLRLAEDVITFHTLPPQRRRDIQQTLTQNMDSIFTFMLAILHMNVEDYRKAIATPGMEQKARSHCRVAVATLNTLAGYIDWVVLAHITNNNCQLLEMLCLLLNEPDMQLEAAECLLIAISRKGRRDERLPFLLLFGDVAIDVILSAAQSADGLAVQTSADGNSLEVVERRYLFLKRLCQVLCAMGSQLGFLAGSESGITIPENLSKYTEALMAFTMHTSHYLKMATLPTWGGLFRSEVLSKEPVVVEMAKRYMKTCMTNLVKTGYPSRNDHPSCLYSSVDFDNDEDFHGFSLIFRAQQSDMLRLACRIAPLEAFRIAGEWLHFLIASPIDIGDASTTSSEGTCSILSPSAIQWDAETVFMESMISQMFKYLEPELDFGDISLRGSVFTTRLKIQNQIWTGFEKTKELRDVTQRTEMHRLYMNMFD
;
A
#
# COMPACT_ATOMS: atom_id res chain seq x y z
N MET A 1 58.27 -18.61 -0.43
CA MET A 1 57.43 -18.50 -1.64
C MET A 1 56.29 -17.59 -1.28
N VAL A 2 56.05 -16.55 -2.08
CA VAL A 2 54.94 -15.62 -1.84
C VAL A 2 53.64 -16.33 -2.22
N ASP A 3 52.62 -16.25 -1.37
CA ASP A 3 51.29 -16.84 -1.62
C ASP A 3 50.62 -16.03 -2.75
N PRO A 4 50.47 -16.59 -3.96
CA PRO A 4 49.96 -15.84 -5.12
C PRO A 4 48.52 -15.33 -4.90
N VAL A 5 47.74 -15.99 -4.03
CA VAL A 5 46.39 -15.55 -3.68
C VAL A 5 46.45 -14.32 -2.76
N ALA A 6 47.38 -14.30 -1.80
CA ALA A 6 47.56 -13.17 -0.89
C ALA A 6 47.96 -11.90 -1.66
N ASP A 7 48.92 -12.01 -2.57
CA ASP A 7 49.39 -10.87 -3.37
C ASP A 7 48.27 -10.31 -4.26
N ALA A 8 47.52 -11.20 -4.92
CA ALA A 8 46.37 -10.80 -5.74
C ALA A 8 45.30 -10.10 -4.91
N CYS A 9 44.98 -10.63 -3.72
CA CYS A 9 44.02 -9.99 -2.81
C CYS A 9 44.48 -8.60 -2.38
N GLU A 10 45.76 -8.41 -2.06
CA GLU A 10 46.27 -7.10 -1.66
C GLU A 10 46.17 -6.06 -2.79
N GLN A 11 46.47 -6.46 -4.02
CA GLN A 11 46.31 -5.60 -5.20
C GLN A 11 44.85 -5.25 -5.45
N LEU A 12 43.94 -6.23 -5.37
CA LEU A 12 42.50 -6.01 -5.52
C LEU A 12 41.94 -5.08 -4.43
N ILE A 13 42.39 -5.22 -3.18
CA ILE A 13 41.99 -4.31 -2.09
C ILE A 13 42.40 -2.88 -2.41
N ARG A 14 43.61 -2.64 -2.92
CA ARG A 14 44.07 -1.31 -3.31
C ARG A 14 43.26 -0.76 -4.48
N ALA A 15 43.01 -1.58 -5.51
CA ALA A 15 42.23 -1.19 -6.68
C ALA A 15 40.79 -0.80 -6.29
N VAL A 16 40.10 -1.64 -5.51
CA VAL A 16 38.73 -1.37 -5.04
C VAL A 16 38.66 -0.10 -4.21
N LYS A 17 39.65 0.14 -3.32
CA LYS A 17 39.72 1.39 -2.54
C LYS A 17 39.90 2.62 -3.44
N ALA A 18 40.78 2.54 -4.45
CA ALA A 18 40.99 3.62 -5.41
C ALA A 18 39.74 3.89 -6.25
N THR A 19 38.98 2.85 -6.62
CA THR A 19 37.72 3.00 -7.35
C THR A 19 36.68 3.80 -6.56
N MET A 20 36.57 3.53 -5.26
CA MET A 20 35.55 4.11 -4.39
C MET A 20 35.97 5.42 -3.71
N ASP A 21 37.25 5.81 -3.80
CA ASP A 21 37.74 7.05 -3.20
C ASP A 21 37.43 8.27 -4.10
N PRO A 22 36.67 9.27 -3.62
CA PRO A 22 36.37 10.48 -4.38
C PRO A 22 37.61 11.32 -4.71
N GLN A 23 38.70 11.18 -3.95
CA GLN A 23 39.95 11.92 -4.18
C GLN A 23 40.84 11.27 -5.24
N THR A 24 40.55 10.04 -5.66
CA THR A 24 41.34 9.37 -6.71
C THR A 24 41.15 10.07 -8.05
N SER A 25 42.24 10.27 -8.80
CA SER A 25 42.19 10.89 -10.13
C SER A 25 41.40 10.02 -11.10
N GLN A 26 40.77 10.63 -12.12
CA GLN A 26 39.97 9.88 -13.08
C GLN A 26 40.79 8.80 -13.82
N ILE A 27 42.07 9.07 -14.11
CA ILE A 27 42.96 8.13 -14.81
C ILE A 27 43.20 6.90 -13.93
N PHE A 28 43.62 7.08 -12.67
CA PHE A 28 43.86 5.96 -11.76
C PHE A 28 42.59 5.19 -11.42
N ARG A 29 41.43 5.88 -11.33
CA ARG A 29 40.14 5.22 -11.12
C ARG A 29 39.79 4.28 -12.28
N LEU A 30 40.01 4.72 -13.52
CA LEU A 30 39.77 3.91 -14.72
C LEU A 30 40.72 2.72 -14.81
N GLU A 31 42.00 2.89 -14.47
CA GLU A 31 42.97 1.80 -14.41
C GLU A 31 42.60 0.75 -13.35
N ALA A 32 42.20 1.20 -12.15
CA ALA A 32 41.77 0.32 -11.07
C ALA A 32 40.49 -0.46 -11.45
N LEU A 33 39.51 0.22 -12.07
CA LEU A 33 38.29 -0.43 -12.58
C LEU A 33 38.62 -1.48 -13.64
N LYS A 34 39.45 -1.12 -14.61
CA LYS A 34 39.87 -2.03 -15.67
C LYS A 34 40.55 -3.28 -15.10
N PHE A 35 41.47 -3.10 -14.15
CA PHE A 35 42.12 -4.21 -13.46
C PHE A 35 41.13 -5.14 -12.75
N CYS A 36 40.13 -4.58 -12.06
CA CYS A 36 39.09 -5.35 -11.37
C CYS A 36 38.20 -6.15 -12.34
N GLU A 37 37.84 -5.59 -13.50
CA GLU A 37 37.05 -6.28 -14.52
C GLU A 37 37.85 -7.38 -15.21
N GLU A 38 39.08 -7.08 -15.66
CA GLU A 38 40.00 -8.06 -16.27
C GLU A 38 40.28 -9.22 -15.30
N PHE A 39 40.44 -8.94 -14.01
CA PHE A 39 40.59 -9.99 -13.00
C PHE A 39 39.38 -10.94 -12.98
N LYS A 40 38.14 -10.41 -12.96
CA LYS A 40 36.92 -11.24 -12.92
C LYS A 40 36.81 -12.15 -14.15
N GLU A 41 37.11 -11.61 -15.32
CA GLU A 41 36.97 -12.31 -16.60
C GLU A 41 38.07 -13.36 -16.81
N GLU A 42 39.34 -13.01 -16.59
CA GLU A 42 40.48 -13.81 -17.08
C GLU A 42 41.19 -14.61 -15.97
N SER A 43 41.14 -14.17 -14.72
CA SER A 43 42.00 -14.75 -13.67
C SER A 43 41.58 -16.17 -13.27
N PRO A 44 42.50 -17.15 -13.18
CA PRO A 44 42.20 -18.45 -12.59
C PRO A 44 42.03 -18.37 -11.06
N LEU A 45 42.46 -17.28 -10.43
CA LEU A 45 42.44 -17.10 -8.97
C LEU A 45 41.14 -16.46 -8.46
N CYS A 46 40.12 -16.28 -9.31
CA CYS A 46 38.86 -15.64 -8.93
C CYS A 46 38.19 -16.29 -7.71
N LEU A 47 38.11 -17.62 -7.69
CA LEU A 47 37.46 -18.36 -6.61
C LEU A 47 38.19 -18.17 -5.26
N PRO A 48 39.49 -18.50 -5.11
CA PRO A 48 40.18 -18.33 -3.83
C PRO A 48 40.31 -16.86 -3.41
N CYS A 49 40.51 -15.93 -4.34
CA CYS A 49 40.55 -14.50 -4.00
C CYS A 49 39.17 -13.99 -3.58
N GLY A 50 38.11 -14.36 -4.29
CA GLY A 50 36.73 -13.98 -3.96
C GLY A 50 36.34 -14.41 -2.55
N LEU A 51 36.63 -15.67 -2.18
CA LEU A 51 36.39 -16.19 -0.84
C LEU A 51 37.20 -15.45 0.23
N ARG A 52 38.49 -15.19 -0.02
CA ARG A 52 39.37 -14.48 0.93
C ARG A 52 38.97 -13.01 1.12
N LEU A 53 38.52 -12.34 0.06
CA LEU A 53 38.04 -10.97 0.11
C LEU A 53 36.68 -10.86 0.81
N ALA A 54 35.82 -11.87 0.67
CA ALA A 54 34.50 -11.95 1.32
C ALA A 54 34.56 -12.16 2.85
N ASP A 55 35.72 -12.53 3.40
CA ASP A 55 35.91 -12.76 4.83
C ASP A 55 35.50 -11.54 5.69
N LYS A 56 34.81 -11.80 6.80
CA LYS A 56 34.30 -10.78 7.73
C LYS A 56 35.37 -9.92 8.41
N ALA A 57 36.64 -10.32 8.36
CA ALA A 57 37.76 -9.49 8.83
C ALA A 57 38.05 -8.30 7.91
N ASN A 58 37.59 -8.34 6.65
CA ASN A 58 37.79 -7.25 5.69
C ASN A 58 36.73 -6.15 5.83
N ALA A 59 37.02 -4.96 5.30
CA ALA A 59 36.05 -3.88 5.20
C ALA A 59 34.88 -4.25 4.27
N ALA A 60 33.67 -3.74 4.55
CA ALA A 60 32.46 -4.05 3.79
C ALA A 60 32.61 -3.85 2.28
N VAL A 61 33.26 -2.76 1.84
CA VAL A 61 33.52 -2.49 0.41
C VAL A 61 34.34 -3.60 -0.25
N THR A 62 35.36 -4.11 0.44
CA THR A 62 36.19 -5.22 -0.03
C THR A 62 35.40 -6.54 -0.04
N ARG A 63 34.63 -6.80 1.02
CA ARG A 63 33.77 -7.99 1.13
C ARG A 63 32.75 -8.04 0.00
N HIS A 64 32.08 -6.92 -0.27
CA HIS A 64 31.11 -6.79 -1.35
C HIS A 64 31.76 -7.08 -2.71
N PHE A 65 32.97 -6.55 -2.97
CA PHE A 65 33.70 -6.89 -4.20
C PHE A 65 34.07 -8.39 -4.26
N GLY A 66 34.49 -8.99 -3.14
CA GLY A 66 34.71 -10.45 -3.05
C GLY A 66 33.48 -11.25 -3.47
N PHE A 67 32.31 -10.90 -2.92
CA PHE A 67 31.03 -11.51 -3.34
C PHE A 67 30.70 -11.25 -4.81
N GLN A 68 31.01 -10.07 -5.36
CA GLN A 68 30.82 -9.76 -6.78
C GLN A 68 31.70 -10.64 -7.69
N VAL A 69 32.94 -10.92 -7.28
CA VAL A 69 33.82 -11.85 -8.00
C VAL A 69 33.22 -13.26 -7.97
N LEU A 70 32.76 -13.74 -6.81
CA LEU A 70 32.11 -15.04 -6.68
C LEU A 70 30.83 -15.12 -7.52
N GLU A 71 30.01 -14.06 -7.51
CA GLU A 71 28.81 -13.95 -8.34
C GLU A 71 29.17 -14.06 -9.83
N HIS A 72 30.21 -13.38 -10.29
CA HIS A 72 30.67 -13.46 -11.68
C HIS A 72 31.12 -14.88 -12.06
N VAL A 73 31.89 -15.55 -11.20
CA VAL A 73 32.32 -16.94 -11.40
C VAL A 73 31.10 -17.86 -11.54
N ILE A 74 30.13 -17.75 -10.63
CA ILE A 74 28.89 -18.54 -10.70
C ILE A 74 28.12 -18.19 -11.97
N LYS A 75 28.03 -16.91 -12.34
CA LYS A 75 27.22 -16.50 -13.49
C LYS A 75 27.76 -16.99 -14.83
N PHE A 76 29.04 -16.79 -15.06
CA PHE A 76 29.63 -16.90 -16.40
C PHE A 76 30.57 -18.09 -16.56
N ARG A 77 31.20 -18.56 -15.48
CA ARG A 77 32.25 -19.61 -15.55
C ARG A 77 31.80 -20.96 -14.97
N TRP A 78 30.61 -21.04 -14.39
CA TRP A 78 30.11 -22.26 -13.74
C TRP A 78 30.10 -23.49 -14.62
N ASN A 79 29.76 -23.38 -15.90
CA ASN A 79 29.67 -24.54 -16.78
C ASN A 79 31.04 -25.19 -17.01
N ASP A 80 32.11 -24.39 -17.03
CA ASP A 80 33.48 -24.84 -17.24
C ASP A 80 34.17 -25.28 -15.94
N MET A 81 33.57 -24.97 -14.77
CA MET A 81 34.13 -25.37 -13.48
C MET A 81 34.05 -26.90 -13.27
N PRO A 82 35.16 -27.53 -12.82
CA PRO A 82 35.17 -28.91 -12.36
C PRO A 82 34.15 -29.17 -11.25
N GLN A 83 33.61 -30.40 -11.20
CA GLN A 83 32.59 -30.75 -10.20
C GLN A 83 33.07 -30.59 -8.75
N HIS A 84 34.35 -30.86 -8.47
CA HIS A 84 34.90 -30.71 -7.12
C HIS A 84 34.92 -29.23 -6.67
N GLU A 85 35.28 -28.29 -7.56
CA GLU A 85 35.24 -26.85 -7.25
C GLU A 85 33.82 -26.35 -7.02
N LYS A 86 32.83 -26.88 -7.75
CA LYS A 86 31.41 -26.55 -7.52
C LYS A 86 30.95 -26.99 -6.13
N VAL A 87 31.32 -28.20 -5.72
CA VAL A 87 31.00 -28.73 -4.39
C VAL A 87 31.71 -27.93 -3.30
N GLU A 88 32.99 -27.59 -3.50
CA GLU A 88 33.76 -26.77 -2.57
C GLU A 88 33.18 -25.36 -2.44
N LEU A 89 32.82 -24.69 -3.54
CA LEU A 89 32.19 -23.37 -3.51
C LEU A 89 30.85 -23.40 -2.75
N LYS A 90 30.00 -24.41 -3.00
CA LYS A 90 28.76 -24.59 -2.22
C LYS A 90 29.07 -24.72 -0.72
N ALA A 91 30.00 -25.60 -0.36
CA ALA A 91 30.39 -25.81 1.04
C ALA A 91 30.93 -24.53 1.70
N CYS A 92 31.80 -23.79 0.99
CA CYS A 92 32.34 -22.51 1.45
C CYS A 92 31.23 -21.45 1.60
N THR A 93 30.27 -21.37 0.68
CA THR A 93 29.14 -20.44 0.84
C THR A 93 28.25 -20.81 2.03
N MET A 94 28.01 -22.09 2.28
CA MET A 94 27.28 -22.52 3.49
C MET A 94 28.05 -22.18 4.78
N GLN A 95 29.39 -22.23 4.76
CA GLN A 95 30.23 -21.74 5.85
C GLN A 95 30.14 -20.21 6.01
N LEU A 96 30.09 -19.46 4.91
CA LEU A 96 29.90 -18.01 4.95
C LEU A 96 28.52 -17.63 5.51
N LEU A 97 27.46 -18.35 5.15
CA LEU A 97 26.12 -18.14 5.70
C LEU A 97 26.06 -18.43 7.21
N SER A 98 26.74 -19.49 7.66
CA SER A 98 26.73 -19.90 9.07
C SER A 98 27.59 -19.03 9.98
N HIS A 99 28.81 -18.66 9.55
CA HIS A 99 29.78 -17.97 10.44
C HIS A 99 30.54 -16.82 9.77
N GLY A 100 30.32 -16.54 8.49
CA GLY A 100 31.04 -15.53 7.68
C GLY A 100 30.42 -14.14 7.68
N THR A 101 29.38 -13.91 8.48
CA THR A 101 28.70 -12.62 8.62
C THR A 101 28.76 -12.12 10.08
N HIS A 102 28.61 -10.81 10.27
CA HIS A 102 28.42 -10.18 11.58
C HIS A 102 27.01 -10.44 12.12
N SER A 103 26.72 -9.96 13.33
CA SER A 103 25.39 -10.12 13.92
C SER A 103 24.31 -9.43 13.09
N VAL A 104 23.05 -9.87 13.25
CA VAL A 104 21.90 -9.41 12.46
C VAL A 104 21.72 -7.88 12.47
N LEU A 105 22.13 -7.21 13.55
CA LEU A 105 22.03 -5.75 13.69
C LEU A 105 23.28 -4.99 13.21
N GLU A 106 24.44 -5.63 13.17
CA GLU A 106 25.72 -5.01 12.78
C GLU A 106 26.03 -5.22 11.30
N GLU A 107 25.60 -6.35 10.72
CA GLU A 107 25.92 -6.68 9.34
C GLU A 107 25.17 -5.76 8.36
N GLU A 108 25.93 -5.22 7.42
CA GLU A 108 25.46 -4.28 6.41
C GLU A 108 24.47 -4.95 5.44
N SER A 109 23.36 -4.26 5.13
CA SER A 109 22.31 -4.83 4.28
C SER A 109 22.81 -5.23 2.89
N HIS A 110 23.73 -4.48 2.31
CA HIS A 110 24.30 -4.79 0.98
C HIS A 110 25.19 -6.04 1.00
N ILE A 111 25.78 -6.40 2.14
CA ILE A 111 26.54 -7.65 2.30
C ILE A 111 25.59 -8.84 2.38
N LYS A 112 24.50 -8.71 3.14
CA LYS A 112 23.43 -9.72 3.20
C LYS A 112 22.81 -9.96 1.83
N ASP A 113 22.58 -8.89 1.06
CA ASP A 113 22.12 -8.98 -0.32
C ASP A 113 23.11 -9.75 -1.21
N ALA A 114 24.41 -9.43 -1.13
CA ALA A 114 25.44 -10.04 -1.94
C ALA A 114 25.62 -11.55 -1.66
N ILE A 115 25.66 -11.96 -0.38
CA ILE A 115 25.74 -13.39 -0.03
C ILE A 115 24.47 -14.16 -0.41
N SER A 116 23.29 -13.54 -0.26
CA SER A 116 22.03 -14.13 -0.70
C SER A 116 22.00 -14.32 -2.21
N ARG A 117 22.53 -13.35 -2.97
CA ARG A 117 22.61 -13.39 -4.43
C ARG A 117 23.47 -14.55 -4.93
N ILE A 118 24.68 -14.73 -4.41
CA ILE A 118 25.53 -15.85 -4.83
C ILE A 118 24.87 -17.20 -4.52
N THR A 119 24.16 -17.28 -3.38
CA THR A 119 23.45 -18.50 -2.99
C THR A 119 22.30 -18.80 -3.96
N VAL A 120 21.48 -17.80 -4.29
CA VAL A 120 20.40 -17.95 -5.28
C VAL A 120 20.94 -18.29 -6.66
N GLU A 121 22.05 -17.69 -7.10
CA GLU A 121 22.68 -18.04 -8.37
C GLU A 121 23.15 -19.50 -8.45
N MET A 122 23.60 -20.08 -7.34
CA MET A 122 23.90 -21.52 -7.26
C MET A 122 22.64 -22.37 -7.22
N ILE A 123 21.60 -21.97 -6.47
CA ILE A 123 20.30 -22.66 -6.44
C ILE A 123 19.73 -22.74 -7.87
N LYS A 124 19.73 -21.63 -8.61
CA LYS A 124 19.24 -21.55 -10.00
C LYS A 124 19.94 -22.55 -10.93
N ARG A 125 21.20 -22.90 -10.67
CA ARG A 125 22.00 -23.82 -11.49
C ARG A 125 21.89 -25.28 -11.07
N GLU A 126 21.67 -25.54 -9.80
CA GLU A 126 21.87 -26.88 -9.23
C GLU A 126 20.59 -27.47 -8.63
N TRP A 127 19.69 -26.64 -8.07
CA TRP A 127 18.41 -27.09 -7.52
C TRP A 127 17.34 -27.23 -8.61
N PRO A 128 16.62 -28.36 -8.72
CA PRO A 128 16.48 -29.40 -7.70
C PRO A 128 17.43 -30.59 -7.76
N GLN A 129 17.89 -31.00 -8.94
CA GLN A 129 18.47 -32.34 -9.13
C GLN A 129 19.85 -32.53 -8.48
N ASN A 130 20.70 -31.51 -8.53
CA ASN A 130 22.08 -31.56 -8.04
C ASN A 130 22.24 -30.92 -6.64
N TRP A 131 21.13 -30.55 -6.01
CA TRP A 131 21.10 -30.04 -4.64
C TRP A 131 19.77 -30.43 -3.94
N PRO A 132 19.44 -31.72 -3.84
CA PRO A 132 18.13 -32.16 -3.36
C PRO A 132 17.81 -31.74 -1.92
N ASP A 133 18.84 -31.65 -1.06
CA ASP A 133 18.69 -31.27 0.35
C ASP A 133 18.74 -29.75 0.60
N MET A 134 18.71 -28.91 -0.44
CA MET A 134 18.82 -27.45 -0.33
C MET A 134 17.85 -26.86 0.71
N LEU A 135 16.56 -27.23 0.67
CA LEU A 135 15.57 -26.71 1.63
C LEU A 135 15.87 -27.14 3.07
N LYS A 136 16.35 -28.37 3.28
CA LYS A 136 16.72 -28.87 4.62
C LYS A 136 17.97 -28.18 5.15
N GLU A 137 18.93 -27.89 4.28
CA GLU A 137 20.13 -27.14 4.63
C GLU A 137 19.80 -25.69 5.02
N MET A 138 18.86 -25.05 4.30
CA MET A 138 18.35 -23.71 4.67
C MET A 138 17.61 -23.74 6.02
N GLU A 139 16.78 -24.75 6.26
CA GLU A 139 16.11 -24.95 7.55
C GLU A 139 17.12 -25.18 8.70
N ALA A 140 18.17 -25.95 8.46
CA ALA A 140 19.23 -26.16 9.45
C ALA A 140 20.02 -24.88 9.77
N LEU A 141 20.17 -23.97 8.81
CA LEU A 141 20.81 -22.67 9.03
C LEU A 141 20.01 -21.80 9.99
N THR A 142 18.67 -21.76 9.88
CA THR A 142 17.85 -20.88 10.74
C THR A 142 17.92 -21.26 12.22
N SER A 143 18.21 -22.52 12.51
CA SER A 143 18.42 -23.01 13.88
C SER A 143 19.70 -22.47 14.55
N GLN A 144 20.58 -21.78 13.82
CA GLN A 144 21.85 -21.26 14.33
C GLN A 144 21.74 -19.85 14.93
N GLY A 145 20.75 -19.05 14.52
CA GLY A 145 20.56 -17.70 15.03
C GLY A 145 19.76 -16.78 14.12
N GLU A 146 19.56 -15.54 14.58
CA GLU A 146 18.75 -14.53 13.90
C GLU A 146 19.38 -14.11 12.56
N THR A 147 20.71 -13.97 12.49
CA THR A 147 21.41 -13.59 11.26
C THR A 147 21.16 -14.62 10.16
N GLN A 148 21.31 -15.91 10.48
CA GLN A 148 21.12 -17.00 9.52
C GLN A 148 19.66 -17.07 9.08
N THR A 149 18.73 -16.85 10.00
CA THR A 149 17.30 -16.83 9.69
C THR A 149 16.95 -15.69 8.73
N GLU A 150 17.46 -14.46 8.97
CA GLU A 150 17.28 -13.34 8.05
C GLU A 150 17.88 -13.64 6.67
N LEU A 151 19.09 -14.20 6.59
CA LEU A 151 19.73 -14.57 5.33
C LEU A 151 18.92 -15.60 4.54
N VAL A 152 18.37 -16.62 5.22
CA VAL A 152 17.50 -17.62 4.57
C VAL A 152 16.24 -16.98 4.02
N MET A 153 15.62 -16.04 4.74
CA MET A 153 14.46 -15.28 4.24
C MET A 153 14.82 -14.48 2.99
N LEU A 154 15.95 -13.77 2.97
CA LEU A 154 16.43 -13.04 1.80
C LEU A 154 16.71 -13.95 0.60
N ILE A 155 17.27 -15.14 0.83
CA ILE A 155 17.50 -16.15 -0.22
C ILE A 155 16.16 -16.64 -0.80
N LEU A 156 15.20 -17.00 0.05
CA LEU A 156 13.88 -17.49 -0.38
C LEU A 156 13.10 -16.43 -1.14
N LEU A 157 13.11 -15.17 -0.67
CA LEU A 157 12.46 -14.04 -1.34
C LEU A 157 13.07 -13.83 -2.72
N ARG A 158 14.40 -13.68 -2.79
CA ARG A 158 15.09 -13.43 -4.06
C ARG A 158 14.94 -14.57 -5.05
N LEU A 159 14.90 -15.82 -4.58
CA LEU A 159 14.62 -16.98 -5.43
C LEU A 159 13.24 -16.89 -6.07
N ALA A 160 12.20 -16.54 -5.28
CA ALA A 160 10.85 -16.38 -5.80
C ALA A 160 10.79 -15.22 -6.82
N GLU A 161 11.41 -14.08 -6.51
CA GLU A 161 11.47 -12.94 -7.41
C GLU A 161 12.14 -13.29 -8.75
N ASP A 162 13.32 -13.93 -8.73
CA ASP A 162 14.05 -14.30 -9.93
C ASP A 162 13.28 -15.30 -10.81
N VAL A 163 12.59 -16.24 -10.19
CA VAL A 163 11.90 -17.35 -10.88
C VAL A 163 10.50 -16.97 -11.34
N ILE A 164 9.75 -16.23 -10.53
CA ILE A 164 8.32 -15.94 -10.73
C ILE A 164 8.09 -14.54 -11.29
N THR A 165 8.80 -13.52 -10.77
CA THR A 165 8.53 -12.12 -11.11
C THR A 165 9.38 -11.66 -12.28
N PHE A 166 10.70 -11.82 -12.19
CA PHE A 166 11.66 -11.29 -13.16
C PHE A 166 12.01 -12.24 -14.29
N HIS A 167 11.73 -13.54 -14.13
CA HIS A 167 12.00 -14.56 -15.14
C HIS A 167 13.46 -14.58 -15.63
N THR A 168 14.43 -14.44 -14.74
CA THR A 168 15.86 -14.30 -15.09
C THR A 168 16.51 -15.60 -15.58
N LEU A 169 15.79 -16.72 -15.57
CA LEU A 169 16.26 -18.04 -16.00
C LEU A 169 15.77 -18.44 -17.39
N PRO A 170 16.51 -19.33 -18.09
CA PRO A 170 16.01 -20.01 -19.28
C PRO A 170 14.66 -20.72 -19.02
N PRO A 171 13.72 -20.74 -19.99
CA PRO A 171 12.34 -21.19 -19.76
C PRO A 171 12.20 -22.60 -19.19
N GLN A 172 13.05 -23.55 -19.63
CA GLN A 172 13.02 -24.92 -19.13
C GLN A 172 13.47 -24.97 -17.67
N ARG A 173 14.62 -24.38 -17.35
CA ARG A 173 15.15 -24.35 -15.98
C ARG A 173 14.19 -23.66 -15.01
N ARG A 174 13.59 -22.55 -15.45
CA ARG A 174 12.56 -21.83 -14.68
C ARG A 174 11.37 -22.73 -14.34
N ARG A 175 10.86 -23.50 -15.31
CA ARG A 175 9.73 -24.42 -15.09
C ARG A 175 10.09 -25.51 -14.08
N ASP A 176 11.29 -26.09 -14.16
CA ASP A 176 11.73 -27.13 -13.23
C ASP A 176 11.76 -26.62 -11.78
N ILE A 177 12.31 -25.41 -11.58
CA ILE A 177 12.39 -24.75 -10.27
C ILE A 177 10.99 -24.37 -9.78
N GLN A 178 10.16 -23.75 -10.62
CA GLN A 178 8.79 -23.37 -10.27
C GLN A 178 7.94 -24.59 -9.89
N GLN A 179 8.06 -25.69 -10.62
CA GLN A 179 7.37 -26.94 -10.31
C GLN A 179 7.83 -27.49 -8.96
N THR A 180 9.13 -27.45 -8.67
CA THR A 180 9.67 -27.90 -7.38
C THR A 180 9.21 -27.01 -6.22
N LEU A 181 9.21 -25.69 -6.41
CA LEU A 181 8.65 -24.75 -5.43
C LEU A 181 7.19 -25.09 -5.13
N THR A 182 6.38 -25.27 -6.17
CA THR A 182 4.97 -25.61 -6.04
C THR A 182 4.78 -26.95 -5.30
N GLN A 183 5.59 -27.97 -5.60
CA GLN A 183 5.54 -29.27 -4.94
C GLN A 183 5.90 -29.22 -3.45
N ASN A 184 6.79 -28.32 -3.05
CA ASN A 184 7.25 -28.17 -1.68
C ASN A 184 6.55 -27.01 -0.95
N MET A 185 5.51 -26.41 -1.54
CA MET A 185 4.94 -25.16 -1.06
C MET A 185 4.34 -25.29 0.34
N ASP A 186 3.66 -26.41 0.64
CA ASP A 186 3.14 -26.65 2.00
C ASP A 186 4.25 -26.59 3.06
N SER A 187 5.40 -27.21 2.78
CA SER A 187 6.55 -27.21 3.68
C SER A 187 7.17 -25.82 3.79
N ILE A 188 7.38 -25.13 2.66
CA ILE A 188 8.00 -23.80 2.61
C ILE A 188 7.12 -22.79 3.35
N PHE A 189 5.81 -22.82 3.11
CA PHE A 189 4.87 -21.89 3.73
C PHE A 189 4.73 -22.16 5.23
N THR A 190 4.58 -23.42 5.64
CA THR A 190 4.54 -23.79 7.07
C THR A 190 5.81 -23.38 7.79
N PHE A 191 6.97 -23.56 7.15
CA PHE A 191 8.26 -23.11 7.67
C PHE A 191 8.31 -21.58 7.88
N MET A 192 7.92 -20.78 6.89
CA MET A 192 7.89 -19.32 7.03
C MET A 192 6.93 -18.86 8.14
N LEU A 193 5.75 -19.49 8.26
CA LEU A 193 4.80 -19.18 9.33
C LEU A 193 5.37 -19.53 10.72
N ALA A 194 6.06 -20.66 10.85
CA ALA A 194 6.69 -21.05 12.10
C ALA A 194 7.81 -20.08 12.52
N ILE A 195 8.65 -19.66 11.57
CA ILE A 195 9.70 -18.65 11.82
C ILE A 195 9.09 -17.32 12.25
N LEU A 196 8.05 -16.85 11.57
CA LEU A 196 7.36 -15.61 11.93
C LEU A 196 6.77 -15.69 13.33
N HIS A 197 6.02 -16.75 13.63
CA HIS A 197 5.39 -16.97 14.93
C HIS A 197 6.44 -16.98 16.07
N MET A 198 7.49 -17.78 15.93
CA MET A 198 8.56 -17.88 16.94
C MET A 198 9.23 -16.53 17.21
N ASN A 199 9.61 -15.80 16.15
CA ASN A 199 10.28 -14.52 16.33
C ASN A 199 9.36 -13.43 16.88
N VAL A 200 8.07 -13.44 16.55
CA VAL A 200 7.09 -12.51 17.14
C VAL A 200 6.89 -12.80 18.63
N GLU A 201 6.79 -14.06 19.02
CA GLU A 201 6.70 -14.44 20.43
C GLU A 201 7.94 -14.01 21.23
N ASP A 202 9.13 -14.29 20.69
CA ASP A 202 10.39 -13.96 21.38
C ASP A 202 10.65 -12.46 21.40
N TYR A 203 10.24 -11.73 20.35
CA TYR A 203 10.19 -10.26 20.35
C TYR A 203 9.31 -9.73 21.51
N ARG A 204 8.08 -10.24 21.66
CA ARG A 204 7.16 -9.81 22.72
C ARG A 204 7.72 -10.09 24.11
N LYS A 205 8.30 -11.27 24.32
CA LYS A 205 8.98 -11.63 25.59
C LYS A 205 10.17 -10.70 25.87
N ALA A 206 10.96 -10.38 24.86
CA ALA A 206 12.12 -9.50 24.99
C ALA A 206 11.74 -8.06 25.32
N ILE A 207 10.68 -7.51 24.70
CA ILE A 207 10.19 -6.16 25.04
C ILE A 207 9.66 -6.08 26.47
N ALA A 208 9.00 -7.14 26.95
CA ALA A 208 8.52 -7.20 28.34
C ALA A 208 9.65 -7.30 29.38
N THR A 209 10.89 -7.59 28.96
CA THR A 209 12.03 -7.82 29.84
C THR A 209 13.04 -6.67 29.78
N PRO A 210 13.26 -5.91 30.88
CA PRO A 210 14.24 -4.83 30.90
C PRO A 210 15.65 -5.30 30.52
N GLY A 211 16.35 -4.54 29.68
CA GLY A 211 17.72 -4.85 29.24
C GLY A 211 17.83 -5.78 28.02
N MET A 212 16.71 -6.26 27.46
CA MET A 212 16.69 -7.14 26.28
C MET A 212 16.38 -6.41 24.96
N GLU A 213 16.54 -5.09 24.90
CA GLU A 213 16.19 -4.26 23.75
C GLU A 213 16.89 -4.68 22.45
N GLN A 214 18.17 -5.03 22.53
CA GLN A 214 18.94 -5.51 21.37
C GLN A 214 18.42 -6.84 20.85
N LYS A 215 17.98 -7.73 21.75
CA LYS A 215 17.40 -9.02 21.38
C LYS A 215 16.01 -8.84 20.77
N ALA A 216 15.19 -7.95 21.32
CA ALA A 216 13.92 -7.55 20.73
C ALA A 216 14.11 -7.04 19.29
N ARG A 217 15.04 -6.09 19.07
CA ARG A 217 15.36 -5.59 17.72
C ARG A 217 15.81 -6.69 16.76
N SER A 218 16.57 -7.66 17.25
CA SER A 218 17.05 -8.81 16.45
C SER A 218 15.88 -9.67 15.99
N HIS A 219 14.99 -10.08 16.89
CA HIS A 219 13.79 -10.84 16.54
C HIS A 219 12.83 -10.05 15.63
N CYS A 220 12.67 -8.76 15.90
CA CYS A 220 11.87 -7.88 15.05
C CYS A 220 12.40 -7.84 13.61
N ARG A 221 13.73 -7.73 13.44
CA ARG A 221 14.36 -7.72 12.12
C ARG A 221 14.10 -9.01 11.35
N VAL A 222 14.16 -10.16 12.02
CA VAL A 222 13.81 -11.46 11.41
C VAL A 222 12.32 -11.53 11.06
N ALA A 223 11.43 -11.08 11.94
CA ALA A 223 9.99 -11.06 11.68
C ALA A 223 9.66 -10.18 10.46
N VAL A 224 10.26 -9.00 10.35
CA VAL A 224 10.12 -8.10 9.19
C VAL A 224 10.64 -8.75 7.91
N ALA A 225 11.82 -9.38 7.93
CA ALA A 225 12.35 -10.11 6.78
C ALA A 225 11.44 -11.28 6.36
N THR A 226 10.82 -11.96 7.34
CA THR A 226 9.88 -13.05 7.10
C THR A 226 8.57 -12.55 6.51
N LEU A 227 8.02 -11.42 6.99
CA LEU A 227 6.84 -10.78 6.40
C LEU A 227 7.11 -10.34 4.95
N ASN A 228 8.24 -9.70 4.67
CA ASN A 228 8.63 -9.34 3.31
C ASN A 228 8.77 -10.57 2.40
N THR A 229 9.32 -11.67 2.94
CA THR A 229 9.40 -12.94 2.20
C THR A 229 8.01 -13.50 1.92
N LEU A 230 7.13 -13.55 2.94
CA LEU A 230 5.74 -13.98 2.78
C LEU A 230 5.01 -13.14 1.72
N ALA A 231 5.18 -11.82 1.71
CA ALA A 231 4.60 -10.95 0.69
C ALA A 231 4.99 -11.38 -0.74
N GLY A 232 6.26 -11.75 -0.95
CA GLY A 232 6.78 -12.26 -2.23
C GLY A 232 6.24 -13.65 -2.63
N TYR A 233 5.65 -14.41 -1.71
CA TYR A 233 5.03 -15.72 -1.98
C TYR A 233 3.50 -15.65 -2.09
N ILE A 234 2.84 -14.91 -1.19
CA ILE A 234 1.37 -14.79 -1.11
C ILE A 234 0.77 -14.38 -2.47
N ASP A 235 1.47 -13.54 -3.24
CA ASP A 235 1.00 -13.02 -4.53
C ASP A 235 0.78 -14.10 -5.60
N TRP A 236 1.39 -15.28 -5.50
CA TRP A 236 1.31 -16.28 -6.57
C TRP A 236 1.00 -17.71 -6.10
N VAL A 237 1.17 -18.02 -4.81
CA VAL A 237 0.81 -19.33 -4.26
C VAL A 237 -0.68 -19.64 -4.40
N VAL A 238 -1.02 -20.93 -4.44
CA VAL A 238 -2.42 -21.39 -4.46
C VAL A 238 -3.14 -20.87 -3.21
N LEU A 239 -4.38 -20.37 -3.36
CA LEU A 239 -5.14 -19.76 -2.26
C LEU A 239 -5.30 -20.69 -1.05
N ALA A 240 -5.34 -22.01 -1.27
CA ALA A 240 -5.44 -23.00 -0.20
C ALA A 240 -4.31 -22.88 0.85
N HIS A 241 -3.11 -22.43 0.48
CA HIS A 241 -2.03 -22.20 1.46
C HIS A 241 -2.27 -20.94 2.31
N ILE A 242 -2.95 -19.92 1.76
CA ILE A 242 -3.31 -18.69 2.47
C ILE A 242 -4.47 -18.96 3.44
N THR A 243 -5.43 -19.78 3.03
CA THR A 243 -6.64 -20.10 3.81
C THR A 243 -6.49 -21.37 4.67
N ASN A 244 -5.30 -21.97 4.68
CA ASN A 244 -5.02 -23.19 5.45
C ASN A 244 -5.22 -22.96 6.96
N ASN A 245 -5.48 -24.04 7.70
CA ASN A 245 -5.66 -24.03 9.16
C ASN A 245 -6.61 -22.92 9.64
N ASN A 246 -7.79 -22.80 9.02
CA ASN A 246 -8.78 -21.75 9.30
C ASN A 246 -8.22 -20.32 9.13
N CYS A 247 -7.44 -20.07 8.07
CA CYS A 247 -6.82 -18.78 7.80
C CYS A 247 -5.86 -18.28 8.90
N GLN A 248 -5.11 -19.19 9.54
CA GLN A 248 -4.12 -18.86 10.58
C GLN A 248 -3.16 -17.72 10.18
N LEU A 249 -2.74 -17.66 8.92
CA LEU A 249 -1.93 -16.55 8.40
C LEU A 249 -2.66 -15.21 8.58
N LEU A 250 -3.92 -15.12 8.18
CA LEU A 250 -4.68 -13.87 8.24
C LEU A 250 -4.89 -13.43 9.70
N GLU A 251 -5.17 -14.37 10.60
CA GLU A 251 -5.27 -14.08 12.04
C GLU A 251 -3.96 -13.52 12.59
N MET A 252 -2.83 -14.15 12.28
CA MET A 252 -1.51 -13.67 12.70
C MET A 252 -1.20 -12.28 12.14
N LEU A 253 -1.48 -12.05 10.85
CA LEU A 253 -1.30 -10.73 10.22
C LEU A 253 -2.16 -9.66 10.88
N CYS A 254 -3.42 -9.96 11.21
CA CYS A 254 -4.30 -9.04 11.94
C CYS A 254 -3.69 -8.68 13.30
N LEU A 255 -3.26 -9.66 14.10
CA LEU A 255 -2.65 -9.40 15.41
C LEU A 255 -1.40 -8.50 15.30
N LEU A 256 -0.62 -8.65 14.23
CA LEU A 256 0.57 -7.83 13.97
C LEU A 256 0.26 -6.40 13.55
N LEU A 257 -0.99 -6.07 13.16
CA LEU A 257 -1.39 -4.68 12.88
C LEU A 257 -1.28 -3.77 14.11
N ASN A 258 -1.32 -4.35 15.33
CA ASN A 258 -1.15 -3.62 16.58
C ASN A 258 0.32 -3.55 17.06
N GLU A 259 1.28 -4.13 16.32
CA GLU A 259 2.70 -4.09 16.65
C GLU A 259 3.41 -3.00 15.82
N PRO A 260 3.77 -1.84 16.39
CA PRO A 260 4.27 -0.69 15.64
C PRO A 260 5.44 -0.96 14.70
N ASP A 261 6.34 -1.86 15.09
CA ASP A 261 7.55 -2.16 14.34
C ASP A 261 7.28 -3.09 13.14
N MET A 262 6.13 -3.76 13.09
CA MET A 262 5.78 -4.78 12.07
C MET A 262 4.45 -4.51 11.35
N GLN A 263 3.67 -3.53 11.81
CA GLN A 263 2.31 -3.28 11.33
C GLN A 263 2.23 -2.98 9.82
N LEU A 264 3.25 -2.31 9.27
CA LEU A 264 3.28 -1.94 7.85
C LEU A 264 3.43 -3.18 6.96
N GLU A 265 4.42 -4.01 7.28
CA GLU A 265 4.74 -5.23 6.56
C GLU A 265 3.61 -6.28 6.72
N ALA A 266 2.96 -6.32 7.89
CA ALA A 266 1.77 -7.14 8.10
C ALA A 266 0.58 -6.67 7.28
N ALA A 267 0.32 -5.35 7.22
CA ALA A 267 -0.73 -4.78 6.37
C ALA A 267 -0.46 -5.01 4.87
N GLU A 268 0.80 -5.01 4.45
CA GLU A 268 1.19 -5.36 3.09
C GLU A 268 0.87 -6.81 2.74
N CYS A 269 1.29 -7.76 3.60
CA CYS A 269 0.93 -9.17 3.42
C CYS A 269 -0.59 -9.37 3.36
N LEU A 270 -1.32 -8.70 4.26
CA LEU A 270 -2.77 -8.81 4.33
C LEU A 270 -3.44 -8.25 3.07
N LEU A 271 -2.96 -7.10 2.57
CA LEU A 271 -3.45 -6.49 1.34
C LEU A 271 -3.23 -7.41 0.14
N ILE A 272 -2.02 -7.96 -0.02
CA ILE A 272 -1.71 -8.87 -1.13
C ILE A 272 -2.61 -10.10 -1.03
N ALA A 273 -2.73 -10.71 0.16
CA ALA A 273 -3.56 -11.89 0.38
C ALA A 273 -5.02 -11.65 0.01
N ILE A 274 -5.64 -10.58 0.52
CA ILE A 274 -7.05 -10.30 0.24
C ILE A 274 -7.31 -9.78 -1.17
N SER A 275 -6.29 -9.28 -1.86
CA SER A 275 -6.40 -8.88 -3.26
C SER A 275 -6.34 -10.06 -4.23
N ARG A 276 -6.04 -11.28 -3.74
CA ARG A 276 -5.97 -12.48 -4.56
C ARG A 276 -7.31 -12.79 -5.22
N LYS A 277 -7.22 -13.16 -6.50
CA LYS A 277 -8.33 -13.66 -7.30
C LYS A 277 -8.28 -15.19 -7.32
N GLY A 278 -9.44 -15.81 -7.38
CA GLY A 278 -9.64 -17.26 -7.35
C GLY A 278 -11.12 -17.62 -7.52
N ARG A 279 -11.45 -18.90 -7.33
CA ARG A 279 -12.84 -19.37 -7.37
C ARG A 279 -13.61 -18.88 -6.14
N ARG A 280 -14.94 -18.92 -6.18
CA ARG A 280 -15.79 -18.37 -5.09
C ARG A 280 -15.58 -19.11 -3.77
N ASP A 281 -15.52 -20.43 -3.82
CA ASP A 281 -15.25 -21.33 -2.69
C ASP A 281 -13.90 -21.03 -2.01
N GLU A 282 -12.87 -20.73 -2.79
CA GLU A 282 -11.53 -20.42 -2.29
C GLU A 282 -11.45 -19.04 -1.61
N ARG A 283 -12.34 -18.11 -1.96
CA ARG A 283 -12.38 -16.75 -1.39
C ARG A 283 -13.35 -16.59 -0.23
N LEU A 284 -14.30 -17.51 -0.07
CA LEU A 284 -15.25 -17.49 1.04
C LEU A 284 -14.56 -17.38 2.43
N PRO A 285 -13.42 -18.04 2.69
CA PRO A 285 -12.72 -17.91 3.96
C PRO A 285 -12.22 -16.49 4.27
N PHE A 286 -12.08 -15.59 3.30
CA PHE A 286 -11.71 -14.19 3.55
C PHE A 286 -12.80 -13.41 4.32
N LEU A 287 -14.03 -13.92 4.36
CA LEU A 287 -15.07 -13.34 5.21
C LEU A 287 -14.76 -13.44 6.70
N LEU A 288 -13.80 -14.28 7.12
CA LEU A 288 -13.31 -14.34 8.50
C LEU A 288 -12.75 -13.00 8.99
N LEU A 289 -12.25 -12.14 8.09
CA LEU A 289 -11.79 -10.79 8.45
C LEU A 289 -12.92 -9.84 8.87
N PHE A 290 -14.17 -10.21 8.61
CA PHE A 290 -15.35 -9.53 9.15
C PHE A 290 -15.80 -10.15 10.49
N GLY A 291 -15.10 -11.16 11.02
CA GLY A 291 -15.35 -11.66 12.38
C GLY A 291 -14.98 -10.61 13.44
N ASP A 292 -15.54 -10.74 14.64
CA ASP A 292 -15.38 -9.74 15.72
C ASP A 292 -13.93 -9.40 16.01
N VAL A 293 -13.10 -10.42 16.19
CA VAL A 293 -11.69 -10.24 16.56
C VAL A 293 -10.92 -9.48 15.48
N ALA A 294 -11.07 -9.88 14.21
CA ALA A 294 -10.31 -9.31 13.11
C ALA A 294 -10.70 -7.85 12.85
N ILE A 295 -12.00 -7.55 12.81
CA ILE A 295 -12.46 -6.19 12.52
C ILE A 295 -12.14 -5.22 13.66
N ASP A 296 -12.25 -5.65 14.92
CA ASP A 296 -11.91 -4.83 16.08
C ASP A 296 -10.41 -4.53 16.13
N VAL A 297 -9.56 -5.51 15.77
CA VAL A 297 -8.11 -5.32 15.66
C VAL A 297 -7.75 -4.34 14.54
N ILE A 298 -8.36 -4.48 13.36
CA ILE A 298 -8.14 -3.55 12.22
C ILE A 298 -8.56 -2.12 12.61
N LEU A 299 -9.71 -1.97 13.27
CA LEU A 299 -10.21 -0.68 13.74
C LEU A 299 -9.30 -0.05 14.79
N SER A 300 -8.88 -0.82 15.79
CA SER A 300 -7.94 -0.38 16.83
C SER A 300 -6.62 0.10 16.23
N ALA A 301 -6.07 -0.65 15.27
CA ALA A 301 -4.83 -0.28 14.60
C ALA A 301 -4.97 1.01 13.79
N ALA A 302 -6.10 1.20 13.09
CA ALA A 302 -6.39 2.43 12.36
C ALA A 302 -6.47 3.65 13.30
N GLN A 303 -7.22 3.54 14.41
CA GLN A 303 -7.37 4.62 15.38
C GLN A 303 -6.05 4.98 16.07
N SER A 304 -5.26 3.98 16.45
CA SER A 304 -3.94 4.18 17.05
C SER A 304 -2.98 4.87 16.08
N ALA A 305 -2.95 4.43 14.81
CA ALA A 305 -2.09 5.03 13.81
C ALA A 305 -2.51 6.46 13.44
N ASP A 306 -3.80 6.75 13.36
CA ASP A 306 -4.34 8.10 13.13
C ASP A 306 -3.98 9.07 14.27
N GLY A 307 -4.19 8.65 15.51
CA GLY A 307 -3.84 9.45 16.70
C GLY A 307 -2.34 9.75 16.83
N LEU A 308 -1.49 8.96 16.17
CA LEU A 308 -0.02 9.12 16.14
C LEU A 308 0.51 9.55 14.76
N ALA A 309 -0.37 9.84 13.79
CA ALA A 309 0.03 10.20 12.43
C ALA A 309 0.55 11.63 12.35
N VAL A 310 0.13 12.51 13.27
CA VAL A 310 0.61 13.89 13.36
C VAL A 310 1.28 14.10 14.71
N GLN A 311 2.50 14.61 14.69
CA GLN A 311 3.26 14.93 15.90
C GLN A 311 3.82 16.35 15.82
N THR A 312 4.17 16.91 16.97
CA THR A 312 4.94 18.16 17.01
C THR A 312 6.37 17.90 16.56
N SER A 313 6.88 18.77 15.69
CA SER A 313 8.26 18.75 15.20
C SER A 313 9.27 18.81 16.36
N ALA A 314 10.51 18.37 16.08
CA ALA A 314 11.57 18.34 17.09
C ALA A 314 11.94 19.73 17.64
N ASP A 315 11.68 20.79 16.89
CA ASP A 315 11.89 22.19 17.30
C ASP A 315 10.68 22.80 18.03
N GLY A 316 9.57 22.08 18.14
CA GLY A 316 8.37 22.49 18.87
C GLY A 316 7.48 23.51 18.12
N ASN A 317 7.84 23.90 16.90
CA ASN A 317 7.23 25.05 16.22
C ASN A 317 6.24 24.67 15.11
N SER A 318 6.23 23.41 14.65
CA SER A 318 5.35 22.94 13.58
C SER A 318 4.74 21.58 13.89
N LEU A 319 3.68 21.24 13.17
CA LEU A 319 3.11 19.89 13.14
C LEU A 319 3.68 19.17 11.91
N GLU A 320 4.04 17.91 12.08
CA GLU A 320 4.59 17.06 11.03
C GLU A 320 3.85 15.73 10.98
N VAL A 321 3.69 15.21 9.77
CA VAL A 321 3.11 13.89 9.54
C VAL A 321 4.22 12.84 9.72
N VAL A 322 3.98 11.86 10.60
CA VAL A 322 4.86 10.71 10.78
C VAL A 322 4.71 9.78 9.58
N GLU A 323 5.64 9.88 8.62
CA GLU A 323 5.56 9.20 7.32
C GLU A 323 5.25 7.70 7.44
N ARG A 324 5.96 6.95 8.29
CA ARG A 324 5.74 5.51 8.47
C ARG A 324 4.33 5.18 8.98
N ARG A 325 3.75 6.02 9.87
CA ARG A 325 2.37 5.85 10.37
C ARG A 325 1.35 6.16 9.29
N TYR A 326 1.59 7.22 8.53
CA TYR A 326 0.72 7.60 7.43
C TYR A 326 0.74 6.55 6.29
N LEU A 327 1.91 6.01 5.94
CA LEU A 327 2.03 4.90 4.99
C LEU A 327 1.26 3.66 5.47
N PHE A 328 1.33 3.34 6.77
CA PHE A 328 0.53 2.27 7.35
C PHE A 328 -0.99 2.54 7.22
N LEU A 329 -1.47 3.76 7.50
CA LEU A 329 -2.88 4.12 7.31
C LEU A 329 -3.31 3.97 5.85
N LYS A 330 -2.49 4.41 4.89
CA LYS A 330 -2.75 4.20 3.46
C LYS A 330 -2.90 2.72 3.14
N ARG A 331 -2.00 1.89 3.66
CA ARG A 331 -2.02 0.45 3.44
C ARG A 331 -3.26 -0.20 4.08
N LEU A 332 -3.61 0.19 5.30
CA LEU A 332 -4.79 -0.34 6.01
C LEU A 332 -6.11 0.08 5.34
N CYS A 333 -6.19 1.31 4.81
CA CYS A 333 -7.31 1.75 3.99
C CYS A 333 -7.46 0.88 2.73
N GLN A 334 -6.34 0.53 2.07
CA GLN A 334 -6.36 -0.38 0.92
C GLN A 334 -6.83 -1.78 1.32
N VAL A 335 -6.43 -2.30 2.49
CA VAL A 335 -6.93 -3.58 3.02
C VAL A 335 -8.46 -3.55 3.15
N LEU A 336 -9.02 -2.51 3.79
CA LEU A 336 -10.48 -2.36 3.92
C LEU A 336 -11.19 -2.26 2.56
N CYS A 337 -10.58 -1.59 1.58
CA CYS A 337 -11.13 -1.50 0.23
C CYS A 337 -11.10 -2.84 -0.50
N ALA A 338 -10.03 -3.62 -0.33
CA ALA A 338 -9.93 -4.95 -0.89
C ALA A 338 -10.89 -5.94 -0.21
N MET A 339 -11.09 -5.83 1.12
CA MET A 339 -12.17 -6.55 1.83
C MET A 339 -13.54 -6.25 1.22
N GLY A 340 -13.86 -4.98 0.96
CA GLY A 340 -15.12 -4.58 0.33
C GLY A 340 -15.29 -5.12 -1.07
N SER A 341 -14.18 -5.20 -1.84
CA SER A 341 -14.17 -5.81 -3.16
C SER A 341 -14.47 -7.31 -3.11
N GLN A 342 -13.90 -8.03 -2.13
CA GLN A 342 -14.22 -9.45 -1.91
C GLN A 342 -15.68 -9.64 -1.49
N LEU A 343 -16.18 -8.81 -0.57
CA LEU A 343 -17.58 -8.84 -0.16
C LEU A 343 -18.52 -8.61 -1.35
N GLY A 344 -18.26 -7.59 -2.17
CA GLY A 344 -19.06 -7.30 -3.36
C GLY A 344 -19.11 -8.46 -4.35
N PHE A 345 -17.97 -9.13 -4.56
CA PHE A 345 -17.88 -10.33 -5.41
C PHE A 345 -18.67 -11.51 -4.82
N LEU A 346 -18.56 -11.76 -3.51
CA LEU A 346 -19.20 -12.89 -2.83
C LEU A 346 -20.71 -12.70 -2.65
N ALA A 347 -21.18 -11.47 -2.46
CA ALA A 347 -22.60 -11.15 -2.27
C ALA A 347 -23.41 -11.11 -3.58
N GLY A 348 -22.76 -10.97 -4.74
CA GLY A 348 -23.42 -10.77 -6.03
C GLY A 348 -23.80 -12.03 -6.83
N SER A 349 -23.84 -13.23 -6.23
CA SER A 349 -24.09 -14.48 -6.97
C SER A 349 -25.31 -15.28 -6.48
N GLU A 350 -25.97 -15.96 -7.42
CA GLU A 350 -27.31 -16.59 -7.27
C GLU A 350 -27.40 -17.68 -6.18
N SER A 351 -26.26 -18.24 -5.74
CA SER A 351 -26.22 -19.26 -4.68
C SER A 351 -25.90 -18.62 -3.33
N GLY A 352 -26.92 -18.40 -2.49
CA GLY A 352 -26.79 -18.08 -1.06
C GLY A 352 -25.97 -16.81 -0.76
N ILE A 353 -26.65 -15.71 -0.46
CA ILE A 353 -26.00 -14.46 -0.05
C ILE A 353 -25.31 -14.69 1.30
N THR A 354 -24.02 -14.37 1.40
CA THR A 354 -23.29 -14.37 2.68
C THR A 354 -23.00 -12.94 3.09
N ILE A 355 -23.90 -12.35 3.88
CA ILE A 355 -23.71 -11.02 4.46
C ILE A 355 -22.99 -11.21 5.81
N PRO A 356 -21.83 -10.58 6.01
CA PRO A 356 -21.12 -10.69 7.28
C PRO A 356 -21.90 -10.02 8.42
N GLU A 357 -21.87 -10.61 9.62
CA GLU A 357 -22.54 -10.08 10.81
C GLU A 357 -22.03 -8.68 11.18
N ASN A 358 -20.72 -8.45 11.09
CA ASN A 358 -20.11 -7.16 11.37
C ASN A 358 -19.99 -6.22 10.16
N LEU A 359 -20.93 -6.31 9.20
CA LEU A 359 -21.00 -5.34 8.10
C LEU A 359 -21.10 -3.90 8.63
N SER A 360 -21.76 -3.68 9.76
CA SER A 360 -21.83 -2.37 10.42
C SER A 360 -20.45 -1.87 10.87
N LYS A 361 -19.68 -2.65 11.63
CA LYS A 361 -18.33 -2.24 12.05
C LYS A 361 -17.42 -1.97 10.86
N TYR A 362 -17.49 -2.81 9.83
CA TYR A 362 -16.72 -2.63 8.60
C TYR A 362 -17.07 -1.32 7.88
N THR A 363 -18.36 -1.03 7.69
CA THR A 363 -18.77 0.19 6.98
C THR A 363 -18.51 1.45 7.80
N GLU A 364 -18.56 1.38 9.13
CA GLU A 364 -18.08 2.44 10.03
C GLU A 364 -16.58 2.69 9.86
N ALA A 365 -15.76 1.62 9.79
CA ALA A 365 -14.33 1.73 9.50
C ALA A 365 -14.08 2.46 8.17
N LEU A 366 -14.79 2.04 7.11
CA LEU A 366 -14.68 2.64 5.80
C LEU A 366 -15.09 4.12 5.82
N MET A 367 -16.17 4.45 6.54
CA MET A 367 -16.65 5.83 6.69
C MET A 367 -15.65 6.71 7.44
N ALA A 368 -14.94 6.17 8.45
CA ALA A 368 -13.90 6.90 9.15
C ALA A 368 -12.78 7.35 8.20
N PHE A 369 -12.32 6.47 7.28
CA PHE A 369 -11.37 6.85 6.25
C PHE A 369 -11.94 7.86 5.23
N THR A 370 -13.23 7.77 4.89
CA THR A 370 -13.90 8.76 4.03
C THR A 370 -14.05 10.15 4.67
N MET A 371 -14.04 10.21 6.00
CA MET A 371 -14.10 11.45 6.78
C MET A 371 -12.72 11.94 7.24
N HIS A 372 -11.66 11.16 7.05
CA HIS A 372 -10.30 11.50 7.46
C HIS A 372 -9.78 12.75 6.72
N THR A 373 -8.85 13.51 7.32
CA THR A 373 -8.36 14.79 6.77
C THR A 373 -7.51 14.65 5.50
N SER A 374 -6.74 13.57 5.35
CA SER A 374 -6.01 13.23 4.11
C SER A 374 -6.96 13.02 2.92
N HIS A 375 -6.73 13.78 1.85
CA HIS A 375 -7.43 13.65 0.58
C HIS A 375 -7.18 12.30 -0.13
N TYR A 376 -5.96 11.76 -0.01
CA TYR A 376 -5.62 10.46 -0.55
C TYR A 376 -6.48 9.36 0.08
N LEU A 377 -6.61 9.36 1.42
CA LEU A 377 -7.39 8.37 2.15
C LEU A 377 -8.88 8.46 1.79
N LYS A 378 -9.43 9.67 1.69
CA LYS A 378 -10.81 9.88 1.20
C LYS A 378 -11.02 9.25 -0.17
N MET A 379 -10.14 9.56 -1.12
CA MET A 379 -10.24 9.08 -2.51
C MET A 379 -10.13 7.55 -2.61
N ALA A 380 -9.25 6.94 -1.81
CA ALA A 380 -9.05 5.50 -1.79
C ALA A 380 -10.35 4.72 -1.47
N THR A 381 -11.26 5.30 -0.67
CA THR A 381 -12.53 4.66 -0.30
C THR A 381 -13.61 4.67 -1.38
N LEU A 382 -13.51 5.54 -2.38
CA LEU A 382 -14.61 5.78 -3.34
C LEU A 382 -14.99 4.55 -4.17
N PRO A 383 -14.05 3.78 -4.76
CA PRO A 383 -14.40 2.60 -5.53
C PRO A 383 -15.20 1.58 -4.71
N THR A 384 -14.86 1.44 -3.43
CA THR A 384 -15.52 0.54 -2.47
C THR A 384 -16.95 0.97 -2.20
N TRP A 385 -17.19 2.26 -1.90
CA TRP A 385 -18.54 2.81 -1.79
C TRP A 385 -19.36 2.58 -3.06
N GLY A 386 -18.75 2.79 -4.23
CA GLY A 386 -19.40 2.50 -5.50
C GLY A 386 -19.77 1.04 -5.68
N GLY A 387 -18.96 0.11 -5.21
CA GLY A 387 -19.26 -1.32 -5.19
C GLY A 387 -20.46 -1.64 -4.30
N LEU A 388 -20.46 -1.10 -3.07
CA LEU A 388 -21.55 -1.30 -2.10
C LEU A 388 -22.88 -0.71 -2.61
N PHE A 389 -22.87 0.54 -3.10
CA PHE A 389 -24.08 1.22 -3.56
C PHE A 389 -24.62 0.69 -4.88
N ARG A 390 -23.79 0.08 -5.73
CA ARG A 390 -24.25 -0.56 -6.99
C ARG A 390 -24.77 -1.98 -6.79
N SER A 391 -24.34 -2.68 -5.74
CA SER A 391 -24.75 -4.06 -5.49
C SER A 391 -26.26 -4.16 -5.31
N GLU A 392 -26.93 -5.04 -6.05
CA GLU A 392 -28.39 -5.24 -5.97
C GLU A 392 -28.85 -5.84 -4.63
N VAL A 393 -27.91 -6.42 -3.89
CA VAL A 393 -28.10 -7.02 -2.57
C VAL A 393 -27.65 -6.04 -1.50
N LEU A 394 -26.37 -5.66 -1.49
CA LEU A 394 -25.81 -4.87 -0.40
C LEU A 394 -26.43 -3.47 -0.31
N SER A 395 -26.84 -2.86 -1.43
CA SER A 395 -27.48 -1.53 -1.41
C SER A 395 -28.83 -1.49 -0.68
N LYS A 396 -29.45 -2.67 -0.46
CA LYS A 396 -30.73 -2.80 0.27
C LYS A 396 -30.53 -3.11 1.74
N GLU A 397 -29.31 -3.46 2.15
CA GLU A 397 -29.03 -3.75 3.56
C GLU A 397 -29.21 -2.48 4.41
N PRO A 398 -29.93 -2.54 5.55
CA PRO A 398 -30.23 -1.36 6.36
C PRO A 398 -29.00 -0.54 6.74
N VAL A 399 -27.90 -1.23 7.05
CA VAL A 399 -26.60 -0.63 7.36
C VAL A 399 -26.06 0.19 6.18
N VAL A 400 -26.10 -0.35 4.97
CA VAL A 400 -25.59 0.33 3.77
C VAL A 400 -26.49 1.49 3.37
N VAL A 401 -27.81 1.35 3.54
CA VAL A 401 -28.77 2.45 3.33
C VAL A 401 -28.47 3.62 4.27
N GLU A 402 -28.19 3.35 5.55
CA GLU A 402 -27.83 4.40 6.50
C GLU A 402 -26.47 5.03 6.16
N MET A 403 -25.49 4.21 5.74
CA MET A 403 -24.20 4.72 5.28
C MET A 403 -24.31 5.57 4.03
N ALA A 404 -25.24 5.29 3.11
CA ALA A 404 -25.49 6.14 1.95
C ALA A 404 -25.95 7.53 2.39
N LYS A 405 -26.84 7.63 3.39
CA LYS A 405 -27.27 8.92 3.96
C LYS A 405 -26.12 9.68 4.60
N ARG A 406 -25.31 8.98 5.40
CA ARG A 406 -24.13 9.58 6.05
C ARG A 406 -23.08 10.00 5.02
N TYR A 407 -22.85 9.20 3.99
CA TYR A 407 -21.96 9.52 2.88
C TYR A 407 -22.38 10.82 2.16
N MET A 408 -23.68 11.01 1.90
CA MET A 408 -24.19 12.26 1.32
C MET A 408 -23.88 13.47 2.21
N LYS A 409 -24.02 13.35 3.54
CA LYS A 409 -23.62 14.42 4.47
C LYS A 409 -22.11 14.66 4.41
N THR A 410 -21.29 13.62 4.34
CA THR A 410 -19.83 13.73 4.19
C THR A 410 -19.41 14.38 2.87
N CYS A 411 -20.19 14.22 1.79
CA CYS A 411 -19.94 14.94 0.53
C CYS A 411 -19.99 16.46 0.71
N MET A 412 -20.77 16.98 1.66
CA MET A 412 -20.85 18.43 1.91
C MET A 412 -19.49 19.01 2.28
N THR A 413 -18.66 18.27 3.00
CA THR A 413 -17.30 18.69 3.36
C THR A 413 -16.28 18.28 2.30
N ASN A 414 -16.42 17.08 1.72
CA ASN A 414 -15.42 16.55 0.79
C ASN A 414 -15.43 17.21 -0.59
N LEU A 415 -16.54 17.84 -1.00
CA LEU A 415 -16.60 18.60 -2.26
C LEU A 415 -15.95 19.99 -2.14
N VAL A 416 -15.72 20.49 -0.92
CA VAL A 416 -15.10 21.81 -0.70
C VAL A 416 -13.61 21.74 -1.00
N LYS A 417 -13.15 22.63 -1.89
CA LYS A 417 -11.77 22.65 -2.37
C LYS A 417 -10.83 23.31 -1.35
N THR A 418 -10.35 22.53 -0.39
CA THR A 418 -9.42 22.95 0.68
C THR A 418 -8.17 22.09 0.67
N GLY A 419 -7.11 22.50 1.39
CA GLY A 419 -5.96 21.62 1.63
C GLY A 419 -4.82 21.71 0.62
N TYR A 420 -4.61 22.86 0.00
CA TYR A 420 -3.47 23.07 -0.88
C TYR A 420 -2.14 22.94 -0.12
N PRO A 421 -1.12 22.24 -0.66
CA PRO A 421 0.19 22.07 -0.03
C PRO A 421 0.87 23.37 0.42
N SER A 422 0.73 24.46 -0.36
CA SER A 422 1.36 25.75 -0.04
C SER A 422 0.68 26.53 1.10
N ARG A 423 -0.52 26.10 1.52
CA ARG A 423 -1.38 26.81 2.49
C ARG A 423 -1.32 26.13 3.86
N ASN A 424 -1.82 26.83 4.88
CA ASN A 424 -1.97 26.30 6.24
C ASN A 424 -3.34 26.67 6.84
N ASP A 425 -4.36 26.70 5.99
CA ASP A 425 -5.72 27.11 6.34
C ASP A 425 -6.64 25.91 6.66
N HIS A 426 -6.16 24.68 6.45
CA HIS A 426 -6.92 23.48 6.74
C HIS A 426 -6.00 22.32 7.20
N PRO A 427 -6.42 21.47 8.15
CA PRO A 427 -5.60 20.33 8.63
C PRO A 427 -5.14 19.37 7.53
N SER A 428 -5.86 19.30 6.41
CA SER A 428 -5.48 18.47 5.28
C SER A 428 -4.22 18.97 4.55
N CYS A 429 -3.81 20.23 4.71
CA CYS A 429 -2.60 20.78 4.09
C CYS A 429 -1.36 19.95 4.46
N LEU A 430 -1.25 19.51 5.71
CA LEU A 430 -0.14 18.68 6.20
C LEU A 430 -0.02 17.34 5.46
N TYR A 431 -1.15 16.71 5.17
CA TYR A 431 -1.16 15.46 4.40
C TYR A 431 -0.90 15.73 2.92
N SER A 432 -1.49 16.80 2.37
CA SER A 432 -1.27 17.19 0.99
C SER A 432 0.20 17.54 0.71
N SER A 433 0.93 18.16 1.64
CA SER A 433 2.36 18.45 1.49
C SER A 433 3.24 17.19 1.49
N VAL A 434 2.73 16.06 2.01
CA VAL A 434 3.41 14.76 1.91
C VAL A 434 3.03 14.04 0.62
N ASP A 435 1.80 14.22 0.14
CA ASP A 435 1.26 13.48 -1.01
C ASP A 435 1.54 14.14 -2.37
N PHE A 436 1.78 15.45 -2.40
CA PHE A 436 1.90 16.25 -3.62
C PHE A 436 3.10 17.20 -3.54
N ASP A 437 3.82 17.34 -4.65
CA ASP A 437 5.01 18.19 -4.72
C ASP A 437 4.65 19.68 -4.72
N ASN A 438 3.48 20.05 -5.26
CA ASN A 438 3.03 21.43 -5.41
C ASN A 438 1.49 21.55 -5.55
N ASP A 439 1.01 22.79 -5.59
CA ASP A 439 -0.41 23.13 -5.70
C ASP A 439 -1.05 22.73 -7.04
N GLU A 440 -0.28 22.65 -8.14
CA GLU A 440 -0.79 22.25 -9.46
C GLU A 440 -1.12 20.77 -9.48
N ASP A 441 -0.24 19.93 -8.92
CA ASP A 441 -0.46 18.49 -8.76
C ASP A 441 -1.68 18.22 -7.88
N PHE A 442 -1.76 18.93 -6.74
CA PHE A 442 -2.94 18.86 -5.86
C PHE A 442 -4.22 19.32 -6.58
N HIS A 443 -4.15 20.38 -7.38
CA HIS A 443 -5.29 20.88 -8.13
C HIS A 443 -5.80 19.82 -9.12
N GLY A 444 -4.89 19.21 -9.91
CA GLY A 444 -5.23 18.14 -10.85
C GLY A 444 -5.89 16.96 -10.14
N PHE A 445 -5.31 16.51 -9.02
CA PHE A 445 -5.89 15.48 -8.16
C PHE A 445 -7.29 15.86 -7.66
N SER A 446 -7.46 17.09 -7.14
CA SER A 446 -8.73 17.57 -6.56
C SER A 446 -9.88 17.55 -7.56
N LEU A 447 -9.62 17.88 -8.82
CA LEU A 447 -10.62 17.79 -9.90
C LEU A 447 -11.08 16.34 -10.12
N ILE A 448 -10.14 15.38 -10.18
CA ILE A 448 -10.45 13.96 -10.35
C ILE A 448 -11.21 13.43 -9.14
N PHE A 449 -10.75 13.78 -7.93
CA PHE A 449 -11.39 13.39 -6.68
C PHE A 449 -12.84 13.86 -6.62
N ARG A 450 -13.12 15.14 -6.94
CA ARG A 450 -14.48 15.68 -6.93
C ARG A 450 -15.39 15.02 -7.98
N ALA A 451 -14.86 14.72 -9.17
CA ALA A 451 -15.62 14.00 -10.19
C ALA A 451 -16.03 12.59 -9.70
N GLN A 452 -15.09 11.84 -9.13
CA GLN A 452 -15.39 10.52 -8.57
C GLN A 452 -16.32 10.59 -7.34
N GLN A 453 -16.14 11.59 -6.47
CA GLN A 453 -17.04 11.84 -5.33
C GLN A 453 -18.47 12.05 -5.81
N SER A 454 -18.64 12.83 -6.90
CA SER A 454 -19.94 13.12 -7.53
C SER A 454 -20.58 11.86 -8.11
N ASP A 455 -19.79 10.96 -8.72
CA ASP A 455 -20.28 9.66 -9.18
C ASP A 455 -20.84 8.82 -8.03
N MET A 456 -20.12 8.75 -6.91
CA MET A 456 -20.56 7.99 -5.75
C MET A 456 -21.78 8.65 -5.07
N LEU A 457 -21.82 9.98 -5.04
CA LEU A 457 -22.97 10.74 -4.57
C LEU A 457 -24.23 10.38 -5.38
N ARG A 458 -24.15 10.30 -6.71
CA ARG A 458 -25.28 9.87 -7.56
C ARG A 458 -25.77 8.47 -7.19
N LEU A 459 -24.87 7.54 -6.88
CA LEU A 459 -25.26 6.20 -6.44
C LEU A 459 -25.94 6.24 -5.07
N ALA A 460 -25.42 7.03 -4.12
CA ALA A 460 -26.05 7.21 -2.81
C ALA A 460 -27.45 7.87 -2.91
N CYS A 461 -27.59 8.89 -3.77
CA CYS A 461 -28.88 9.56 -4.04
C CYS A 461 -29.93 8.58 -4.61
N ARG A 462 -29.50 7.53 -5.34
CA ARG A 462 -30.42 6.48 -5.80
C ARG A 462 -31.04 5.71 -4.63
N ILE A 463 -30.26 5.49 -3.57
CA ILE A 463 -30.66 4.69 -2.41
C ILE A 463 -31.59 5.50 -1.50
N ALA A 464 -31.27 6.78 -1.27
CA ALA A 464 -32.03 7.65 -0.37
C ALA A 464 -32.32 9.04 -0.99
N PRO A 465 -33.17 9.13 -2.03
CA PRO A 465 -33.38 10.36 -2.79
C PRO A 465 -34.01 11.50 -1.98
N LEU A 466 -34.93 11.20 -1.06
CA LEU A 466 -35.57 12.20 -0.20
C LEU A 466 -34.57 12.84 0.77
N GLU A 467 -33.66 12.03 1.33
CA GLU A 467 -32.62 12.53 2.23
C GLU A 467 -31.61 13.40 1.46
N ALA A 468 -31.27 13.01 0.23
CA ALA A 468 -30.43 13.83 -0.64
C ALA A 468 -31.05 15.23 -0.86
N PHE A 469 -32.35 15.27 -1.19
CA PHE A 469 -33.09 16.51 -1.40
C PHE A 469 -33.13 17.38 -0.15
N ARG A 470 -33.38 16.78 1.02
CA ARG A 470 -33.36 17.47 2.31
C ARG A 470 -31.99 18.09 2.60
N ILE A 471 -30.91 17.32 2.41
CA ILE A 471 -29.53 17.79 2.64
C ILE A 471 -29.20 18.96 1.70
N ALA A 472 -29.51 18.85 0.41
CA ALA A 472 -29.30 19.93 -0.56
C ALA A 472 -30.04 21.21 -0.16
N GLY A 473 -31.34 21.09 0.14
CA GLY A 473 -32.17 22.24 0.53
C GLY A 473 -31.66 22.93 1.80
N GLU A 474 -31.32 22.17 2.84
CA GLU A 474 -30.76 22.72 4.08
C GLU A 474 -29.42 23.42 3.86
N TRP A 475 -28.54 22.83 3.04
CA TRP A 475 -27.25 23.45 2.73
C TRP A 475 -27.42 24.74 1.95
N LEU A 476 -28.30 24.75 0.95
CA LEU A 476 -28.60 25.93 0.15
C LEU A 476 -29.17 27.07 1.01
N HIS A 477 -30.16 26.76 1.86
CA HIS A 477 -30.71 27.75 2.79
C HIS A 477 -29.64 28.31 3.73
N PHE A 478 -28.74 27.45 4.24
CA PHE A 478 -27.63 27.87 5.07
C PHE A 478 -26.69 28.83 4.33
N LEU A 479 -26.31 28.53 3.08
CA LEU A 479 -25.43 29.40 2.30
C LEU A 479 -26.07 30.75 1.94
N ILE A 480 -27.37 30.77 1.63
CA ILE A 480 -28.13 32.01 1.37
C ILE A 480 -28.20 32.90 2.61
N ALA A 481 -28.34 32.30 3.79
CA ALA A 481 -28.41 33.02 5.06
C ALA A 481 -27.04 33.44 5.61
N SER A 482 -25.96 32.82 5.14
CA SER A 482 -24.60 33.06 5.62
C SER A 482 -24.01 34.35 5.02
N PRO A 483 -23.23 35.12 5.80
CA PRO A 483 -22.50 36.26 5.25
C PRO A 483 -21.43 35.80 4.27
N ILE A 484 -21.11 36.66 3.29
CA ILE A 484 -20.04 36.41 2.33
C ILE A 484 -18.68 36.59 3.02
N ASP A 485 -17.91 35.51 3.10
CA ASP A 485 -16.53 35.45 3.56
C ASP A 485 -15.56 35.44 2.37
N ILE A 486 -14.84 36.56 2.22
CA ILE A 486 -13.86 36.79 1.17
C ILE A 486 -12.45 36.27 1.53
N GLY A 487 -12.21 35.81 2.77
CA GLY A 487 -10.90 35.39 3.28
C GLY A 487 -9.94 36.54 3.59
N ASP A 488 -8.67 36.22 3.88
CA ASP A 488 -7.64 37.22 4.21
C ASP A 488 -7.34 38.16 3.02
N ALA A 489 -7.41 39.46 3.27
CA ALA A 489 -7.30 40.57 2.31
C ALA A 489 -5.94 40.69 1.57
N SER A 490 -4.99 39.79 1.79
CA SER A 490 -3.66 39.81 1.14
C SER A 490 -3.66 39.25 -0.28
N THR A 491 -4.76 38.63 -0.72
CA THR A 491 -4.93 38.08 -2.08
C THR A 491 -5.93 38.85 -2.95
N THR A 492 -6.49 39.96 -2.47
CA THR A 492 -7.55 40.68 -3.18
C THR A 492 -7.02 41.55 -4.31
N SER A 493 -7.49 41.29 -5.53
CA SER A 493 -7.72 42.33 -6.53
C SER A 493 -8.56 43.46 -5.92
N SER A 494 -8.28 44.69 -6.34
CA SER A 494 -8.56 45.97 -5.68
C SER A 494 -10.02 46.41 -5.45
N GLU A 495 -10.98 45.52 -5.29
CA GLU A 495 -12.39 45.82 -4.92
C GLU A 495 -12.91 44.62 -4.13
N GLY A 496 -13.61 44.80 -3.00
CA GLY A 496 -14.03 43.75 -2.06
C GLY A 496 -14.91 42.64 -2.64
N THR A 497 -14.33 41.84 -3.54
CA THR A 497 -14.93 40.82 -4.38
C THR A 497 -14.30 39.48 -4.04
N CYS A 498 -15.11 38.41 -4.09
CA CYS A 498 -14.66 37.05 -3.82
C CYS A 498 -13.62 36.61 -4.85
N SER A 499 -12.51 36.01 -4.41
CA SER A 499 -11.63 35.22 -5.28
C SER A 499 -12.21 33.81 -5.48
N ILE A 500 -11.73 33.10 -6.50
CA ILE A 500 -12.14 31.69 -6.75
C ILE A 500 -11.73 30.72 -5.62
N LEU A 501 -10.83 31.16 -4.73
CA LEU A 501 -10.37 30.41 -3.56
C LEU A 501 -10.93 30.97 -2.24
N SER A 502 -11.79 31.99 -2.31
CA SER A 502 -12.42 32.54 -1.10
C SER A 502 -13.31 31.49 -0.43
N PRO A 503 -13.40 31.47 0.92
CA PRO A 503 -14.21 30.49 1.64
C PRO A 503 -15.65 30.42 1.15
N SER A 504 -16.31 31.55 0.90
CA SER A 504 -17.66 31.53 0.32
C SER A 504 -17.71 30.98 -1.10
N ALA A 505 -16.76 31.33 -1.97
CA ALA A 505 -16.77 30.84 -3.35
C ALA A 505 -16.62 29.31 -3.42
N ILE A 506 -15.71 28.73 -2.62
CA ILE A 506 -15.48 27.28 -2.61
C ILE A 506 -16.65 26.50 -1.99
N GLN A 507 -17.39 27.10 -1.05
CA GLN A 507 -18.60 26.52 -0.46
C GLN A 507 -19.76 26.49 -1.46
N TRP A 508 -20.01 27.62 -2.14
CA TRP A 508 -21.03 27.71 -3.19
C TRP A 508 -20.74 26.78 -4.36
N ASP A 509 -19.47 26.65 -4.76
CA ASP A 509 -19.05 25.73 -5.82
C ASP A 509 -19.26 24.25 -5.43
N ALA A 510 -18.95 23.89 -4.19
CA ALA A 510 -19.18 22.54 -3.66
C ALA A 510 -20.67 22.17 -3.62
N GLU A 511 -21.51 23.10 -3.13
CA GLU A 511 -22.95 22.95 -3.06
C GLU A 511 -23.59 22.81 -4.45
N THR A 512 -23.14 23.62 -5.41
CA THR A 512 -23.61 23.54 -6.81
C THR A 512 -23.34 22.16 -7.39
N VAL A 513 -22.12 21.62 -7.19
CA VAL A 513 -21.77 20.26 -7.66
C VAL A 513 -22.60 19.18 -6.97
N PHE A 514 -22.91 19.35 -5.68
CA PHE A 514 -23.79 18.44 -4.95
C PHE A 514 -25.20 18.43 -5.55
N MET A 515 -25.79 19.61 -5.74
CA MET A 515 -27.11 19.76 -6.34
C MET A 515 -27.16 19.20 -7.77
N GLU A 516 -26.18 19.51 -8.62
CA GLU A 516 -26.11 18.97 -9.99
C GLU A 516 -26.10 17.44 -10.00
N SER A 517 -25.30 16.84 -9.11
CA SER A 517 -25.21 15.39 -8.97
C SER A 517 -26.54 14.78 -8.52
N MET A 518 -27.14 15.34 -7.47
CA MET A 518 -28.43 14.90 -6.96
C MET A 518 -29.54 15.04 -8.00
N ILE A 519 -29.70 16.21 -8.61
CA ILE A 519 -30.74 16.52 -9.59
C ILE A 519 -30.63 15.62 -10.81
N SER A 520 -29.41 15.43 -11.33
CA SER A 520 -29.13 14.52 -12.46
C SER A 520 -29.61 13.10 -12.18
N GLN A 521 -29.53 12.66 -10.92
CA GLN A 521 -29.99 11.34 -10.52
C GLN A 521 -31.49 11.30 -10.24
N MET A 522 -32.03 12.25 -9.48
CA MET A 522 -33.45 12.30 -9.14
C MET A 522 -34.33 12.27 -10.40
N PHE A 523 -33.97 13.03 -11.43
CA PHE A 523 -34.73 13.05 -12.68
C PHE A 523 -34.61 11.78 -13.53
N LYS A 524 -33.66 10.89 -13.27
CA LYS A 524 -33.56 9.59 -13.95
C LYS A 524 -34.42 8.51 -13.30
N TYR A 525 -34.65 8.58 -12.00
CA TYR A 525 -35.29 7.49 -11.23
C TYR A 525 -36.66 7.86 -10.66
N LEU A 526 -37.01 9.15 -10.57
CA LEU A 526 -38.39 9.59 -10.38
C LEU A 526 -39.14 9.41 -11.71
N GLU A 527 -39.54 8.18 -12.04
CA GLU A 527 -40.66 7.92 -12.97
C GLU A 527 -42.02 8.04 -12.22
N PRO A 528 -43.15 8.27 -12.92
CA PRO A 528 -44.32 8.98 -12.41
C PRO A 528 -45.26 8.15 -11.50
N GLU A 529 -44.70 7.39 -10.57
CA GLU A 529 -45.46 6.55 -9.63
C GLU A 529 -45.10 6.86 -8.16
N LEU A 530 -44.91 8.15 -7.84
CA LEU A 530 -45.29 8.62 -6.51
C LEU A 530 -46.81 8.79 -6.52
N ASP A 531 -47.52 7.71 -6.21
CA ASP A 531 -48.96 7.73 -5.94
C ASP A 531 -49.17 8.48 -4.62
N PHE A 532 -49.15 9.82 -4.71
CA PHE A 532 -49.78 10.65 -3.69
C PHE A 532 -51.27 10.44 -3.87
N GLY A 533 -51.85 9.60 -3.01
CA GLY A 533 -53.27 9.26 -3.03
C GLY A 533 -54.14 10.47 -3.38
N ASP A 534 -54.94 10.28 -4.42
CA ASP A 534 -55.87 11.23 -5.03
C ASP A 534 -55.26 12.54 -5.55
N ILE A 535 -54.62 12.51 -6.73
CA ILE A 535 -54.82 13.46 -7.86
C ILE A 535 -54.11 12.92 -9.12
N SER A 536 -54.90 12.54 -10.13
CA SER A 536 -54.40 12.19 -11.47
C SER A 536 -53.91 13.45 -12.22
N LEU A 537 -52.59 13.71 -12.21
CA LEU A 537 -51.93 14.71 -13.07
C LEU A 537 -50.82 14.09 -13.94
N ARG A 538 -51.18 13.13 -14.79
CA ARG A 538 -50.24 12.45 -15.70
C ARG A 538 -49.69 13.32 -16.86
N GLY A 539 -50.24 14.52 -17.12
CA GLY A 539 -49.85 15.37 -18.27
C GLY A 539 -49.16 16.70 -17.92
N SER A 540 -49.64 17.41 -16.89
CA SER A 540 -49.07 18.72 -16.54
C SER A 540 -47.75 18.57 -15.78
N VAL A 541 -47.60 17.56 -14.91
CA VAL A 541 -46.37 17.34 -14.15
C VAL A 541 -45.19 17.06 -15.07
N PHE A 542 -45.37 16.35 -16.19
CA PHE A 542 -44.27 16.08 -17.13
C PHE A 542 -43.83 17.33 -17.90
N THR A 543 -44.77 18.20 -18.25
CA THR A 543 -44.50 19.45 -19.00
C THR A 543 -43.97 20.55 -18.07
N THR A 544 -44.49 20.63 -16.86
CA THR A 544 -43.97 21.46 -15.77
C THR A 544 -42.61 20.95 -15.33
N ARG A 545 -42.38 19.63 -15.24
CA ARG A 545 -41.07 19.01 -15.00
C ARG A 545 -40.06 19.36 -16.08
N LEU A 546 -40.40 19.30 -17.36
CA LEU A 546 -39.49 19.70 -18.45
C LEU A 546 -39.23 21.22 -18.48
N LYS A 547 -40.21 22.05 -18.13
CA LYS A 547 -40.04 23.50 -18.03
C LYS A 547 -39.22 23.91 -16.81
N ILE A 548 -39.50 23.32 -15.65
CA ILE A 548 -38.74 23.46 -14.42
C ILE A 548 -37.33 22.90 -14.63
N GLN A 549 -37.17 21.72 -15.23
CA GLN A 549 -35.87 21.14 -15.58
C GLN A 549 -35.07 22.03 -16.51
N ASN A 550 -35.69 22.60 -17.57
CA ASN A 550 -35.00 23.56 -18.43
C ASN A 550 -34.70 24.87 -17.68
N GLN A 551 -35.62 25.45 -16.92
CA GLN A 551 -35.38 26.70 -16.21
C GLN A 551 -34.35 26.57 -15.09
N ILE A 552 -34.36 25.45 -14.37
CA ILE A 552 -33.38 25.08 -13.35
C ILE A 552 -32.03 24.81 -14.02
N TRP A 553 -31.97 23.96 -15.05
CA TRP A 553 -30.72 23.61 -15.74
C TRP A 553 -30.09 24.83 -16.42
N THR A 554 -30.86 25.62 -17.17
CA THR A 554 -30.39 26.88 -17.77
C THR A 554 -30.04 27.92 -16.70
N GLY A 555 -30.63 27.83 -15.51
CA GLY A 555 -30.27 28.66 -14.36
C GLY A 555 -28.96 28.28 -13.70
N PHE A 556 -28.73 26.98 -13.49
CA PHE A 556 -27.48 26.43 -13.00
C PHE A 556 -26.32 26.61 -13.99
N GLU A 557 -26.58 26.47 -15.30
CA GLU A 557 -25.58 26.80 -16.33
C GLU A 557 -25.20 28.28 -16.28
N LYS A 558 -26.17 29.18 -16.04
CA LYS A 558 -25.88 30.60 -15.82
C LYS A 558 -25.11 30.86 -14.54
N THR A 559 -25.36 30.15 -13.44
CA THR A 559 -24.58 30.34 -12.19
C THR A 559 -23.13 29.88 -12.31
N LYS A 560 -22.84 28.89 -13.16
CA LYS A 560 -21.46 28.52 -13.54
C LYS A 560 -20.68 29.65 -14.21
N GLU A 561 -21.35 30.48 -15.01
CA GLU A 561 -20.72 31.62 -15.72
C GLU A 561 -20.55 32.86 -14.83
N LEU A 562 -21.31 32.96 -13.72
CA LEU A 562 -21.23 34.09 -12.79
C LEU A 562 -19.97 33.96 -11.91
N ARG A 563 -19.08 34.96 -11.99
CA ARG A 563 -17.89 35.07 -11.12
C ARG A 563 -18.18 35.70 -9.76
N ASP A 564 -19.32 36.38 -9.62
CA ASP A 564 -19.73 37.09 -8.41
C ASP A 564 -20.67 36.22 -7.55
N VAL A 565 -20.23 35.92 -6.32
CA VAL A 565 -20.99 35.16 -5.31
C VAL A 565 -22.31 35.86 -4.96
N THR A 566 -22.36 37.18 -5.02
CA THR A 566 -23.58 37.99 -4.77
C THR A 566 -24.64 37.72 -5.83
N GLN A 567 -24.23 37.69 -7.11
CA GLN A 567 -25.11 37.39 -8.24
C GLN A 567 -25.57 35.93 -8.23
N ARG A 568 -24.71 34.99 -7.81
CA ARG A 568 -25.11 33.59 -7.58
C ARG A 568 -26.16 33.48 -6.47
N THR A 569 -25.95 34.18 -5.35
CA THR A 569 -26.88 34.19 -4.21
C THR A 569 -28.25 34.73 -4.61
N GLU A 570 -28.30 35.82 -5.38
CA GLU A 570 -29.55 36.43 -5.87
C GLU A 570 -30.28 35.55 -6.90
N MET A 571 -29.53 34.92 -7.81
CA MET A 571 -30.07 33.93 -8.75
C MET A 571 -30.63 32.71 -8.02
N HIS A 572 -29.89 32.11 -7.08
CA HIS A 572 -30.38 30.98 -6.27
C HIS A 572 -31.62 31.34 -5.44
N ARG A 573 -31.70 32.58 -4.92
CA ARG A 573 -32.90 33.08 -4.22
C ARG A 573 -34.11 33.18 -5.15
N LEU A 574 -33.91 33.62 -6.39
CA LEU A 574 -34.94 33.60 -7.43
C LEU A 574 -35.36 32.17 -7.82
N TYR A 575 -34.43 31.20 -7.80
CA TYR A 575 -34.74 29.79 -8.05
C TYR A 575 -35.53 29.13 -6.93
N MET A 576 -35.25 29.45 -5.66
CA MET A 576 -36.03 28.97 -4.52
C MET A 576 -37.49 29.46 -4.56
N ASN A 577 -37.71 30.71 -4.97
CA ASN A 577 -39.07 31.23 -5.18
C ASN A 577 -39.83 30.55 -6.34
N MET A 578 -39.16 29.78 -7.20
CA MET A 578 -39.79 28.93 -8.21
C MET A 578 -39.95 27.47 -7.76
N PHE A 579 -39.31 27.09 -6.65
CA PHE A 579 -39.28 25.75 -6.07
C PHE A 579 -40.30 25.57 -4.93
N ASP A 580 -40.50 26.62 -4.13
CA ASP A 580 -41.68 26.79 -3.25
C ASP A 580 -42.97 26.97 -4.07
#